data_AF-A0A6G0XMB5-F1
#
_entry.id   AF-A0A6G0XMB5-F1
#
_cell.length_a   1.000
_cell.length_b   1.000
_cell.length_c   1.000
_cell.angle_alpha   90.00
_cell.angle_beta   90.00
_cell.angle_gamma   90.00
#
_symmetry.space_group_name_H-M   'P 1'
#
loop_
_entity.id
_entity.type
_entity.pdbx_description
1 polymer ?
#
loop_
_entity_poly.entity_id
_entity_poly.type
_entity_poly.pdbx_seq_one_letter_code
_entity_poly.pdbx_strand_id
1 'polypeptide(L)'
;MMEMQQMINWELKRAETQAKQEEQLALRKRQEEAMEKEKVRRIREAEEARRQRELEKMQRQQEEMAASRALAQRDYAEAKKRKEMEERAKAAWKQEMIQRERERAQKAEEHRQQTQSILQELEAQAAKRMEEMARRDEARKEKLERRRMEQRAEMMEKTMKNKQRIMTVNQDKERLAQMQWEEYAQRQAESEMRRLRLEEEQAAKREEQARYEAERRAAEQEIREHQKFLEAERRERLLEAERDAEIRLQLRNEEKAAIRLQKIQEDQERDRARRQVVDRMKETQEERLSQILTKSQAKAERTNMMKMKKRMDMRSKWEDAKLRAEAIQEALQRKARREEYHKSLLMTKLEADKARTDAIKNQKDSILKQRKIVKQKADLQRKEILNSFNKLKMAKKLNIDAVESVLGSIARPKSATNSPPKSVTKPGRPRTAPKSNRRPKTPIKKPSASVVCRQRYISKHISRYPTEKVTIESGSQDEIAPPATLTVEEQLEALRRRQNQELLRVLEEEQAAEEQREVILRQARDGAERNRLEKIFGLERSQASERIMRLTEEHEVMFNQRVAELKGVNKDM
;
A
#
# COMPACT_ATOMS: atom_id res chain seq x y z
N MET A 1 109.26 39.02 107.59
CA MET A 1 109.39 39.17 106.12
C MET A 1 109.13 37.87 105.36
N MET A 2 109.55 36.69 105.83
CA MET A 2 109.36 35.42 105.10
C MET A 2 107.91 34.85 105.12
N GLU A 3 107.16 35.03 106.21
CA GLU A 3 105.77 34.50 106.33
C GLU A 3 104.75 35.31 105.51
N MET A 4 104.96 36.61 105.35
CA MET A 4 104.12 37.48 104.50
C MET A 4 104.23 37.09 103.03
N GLN A 5 105.42 36.64 102.59
CA GLN A 5 105.67 36.17 101.23
C GLN A 5 105.02 34.81 100.96
N GLN A 6 104.87 33.95 101.97
CA GLN A 6 104.16 32.67 101.84
C GLN A 6 102.64 32.86 101.75
N MET A 7 102.08 33.82 102.50
CA MET A 7 100.65 34.14 102.42
C MET A 7 100.27 34.72 101.05
N ILE A 8 101.07 35.66 100.54
CA ILE A 8 100.87 36.26 99.21
C ILE A 8 100.95 35.18 98.10
N ASN A 9 101.89 34.23 98.19
CA ASN A 9 102.00 33.15 97.22
C ASN A 9 100.83 32.16 97.27
N TRP A 10 100.23 31.93 98.45
CA TRP A 10 99.05 31.08 98.59
C TRP A 10 97.79 31.76 98.02
N GLU A 11 97.63 33.07 98.26
CA GLU A 11 96.54 33.85 97.67
C GLU A 11 96.66 33.94 96.14
N LEU A 12 97.88 34.12 95.61
CA LEU A 12 98.14 34.07 94.17
C LEU A 12 97.80 32.71 93.56
N LYS A 13 98.19 31.59 94.19
CA LYS A 13 97.82 30.25 93.72
C LYS A 13 96.32 30.01 93.78
N ARG A 14 95.66 30.47 94.84
CA ARG A 14 94.20 30.35 94.98
C ARG A 14 93.48 31.16 93.90
N ALA A 15 93.93 32.40 93.66
CA ALA A 15 93.42 33.26 92.60
C ALA A 15 93.66 32.67 91.19
N GLU A 16 94.84 32.07 90.93
CA GLU A 16 95.12 31.40 89.66
C GLU A 16 94.21 30.17 89.43
N THR A 17 93.96 29.37 90.47
CA THR A 17 93.05 28.21 90.35
C THR A 17 91.61 28.64 90.12
N GLN A 18 91.17 29.73 90.76
CA GLN A 18 89.84 30.31 90.56
C GLN A 18 89.72 30.92 89.15
N ALA A 19 90.72 31.67 88.69
CA ALA A 19 90.76 32.24 87.34
C ALA A 19 90.75 31.14 86.27
N LYS A 20 91.47 30.03 86.45
CA LYS A 20 91.44 28.88 85.52
C LYS A 20 90.08 28.19 85.49
N GLN A 21 89.40 28.07 86.63
CA GLN A 21 88.05 27.51 86.69
C GLN A 21 87.02 28.43 86.02
N GLU A 22 87.14 29.74 86.24
CA GLU A 22 86.29 30.76 85.59
C GLU A 22 86.52 30.80 84.08
N GLU A 23 87.77 30.69 83.62
CA GLU A 23 88.10 30.66 82.20
C GLU A 23 87.57 29.39 81.51
N GLN A 24 87.65 28.22 82.17
CA GLN A 24 87.05 26.98 81.66
C GLN A 24 85.51 27.05 81.60
N LEU A 25 84.87 27.66 82.59
CA LEU A 25 83.42 27.89 82.57
C LEU A 25 83.02 28.90 81.49
N ALA A 26 83.79 29.98 81.31
CA ALA A 26 83.56 30.96 80.26
C ALA A 26 83.74 30.35 78.85
N LEU A 27 84.71 29.45 78.68
CA LEU A 27 84.93 28.74 77.41
C LEU A 27 83.77 27.78 77.10
N ARG A 28 83.28 27.02 78.09
CA ARG A 28 82.10 26.15 77.92
C ARG A 28 80.85 26.97 77.60
N LYS A 29 80.64 28.09 78.30
CA LYS A 29 79.52 28.99 78.05
C LYS A 29 79.57 29.58 76.64
N ARG A 30 80.75 29.96 76.13
CA ARG A 30 80.91 30.41 74.74
C ARG A 30 80.61 29.31 73.71
N GLN A 31 80.95 28.06 74.00
CA GLN A 31 80.63 26.93 73.13
C GLN A 31 79.13 26.62 73.13
N GLU A 32 78.47 26.69 74.28
CA GLU A 32 77.02 26.52 74.40
C GLU A 32 76.26 27.64 73.68
N GLU A 33 76.65 28.90 73.87
CA GLU A 33 76.07 30.06 73.17
C GLU A 33 76.26 29.97 71.64
N ALA A 34 77.40 29.44 71.17
CA ALA A 34 77.63 29.22 69.74
C ALA A 34 76.70 28.12 69.16
N MET A 35 76.54 27.01 69.89
CA MET A 35 75.63 25.92 69.51
C MET A 35 74.16 26.36 69.56
N GLU A 36 73.78 27.20 70.51
CA GLU A 36 72.43 27.77 70.56
C GLU A 36 72.16 28.73 69.41
N LYS A 37 73.12 29.62 69.07
CA LYS A 37 73.01 30.48 67.88
C LYS A 37 72.89 29.67 66.60
N GLU A 38 73.61 28.56 66.46
CA GLU A 38 73.49 27.67 65.30
C GLU A 38 72.13 26.96 65.23
N LYS A 39 71.60 26.48 66.37
CA LYS A 39 70.26 25.88 66.45
C LYS A 39 69.18 26.89 66.04
N VAL A 40 69.26 28.12 66.52
CA VAL A 40 68.31 29.20 66.15
C VAL A 40 68.40 29.51 64.67
N ARG A 41 69.60 29.55 64.08
CA ARG A 41 69.79 29.79 62.63
C ARG A 41 69.15 28.67 61.80
N ARG A 42 69.36 27.41 62.17
CA ARG A 42 68.76 26.25 61.49
C ARG A 42 67.23 26.22 61.60
N ILE A 43 66.68 26.65 62.75
CA ILE A 43 65.21 26.75 62.91
C ILE A 43 64.65 27.85 62.00
N ARG A 44 65.29 29.03 61.92
CA ARG A 44 64.87 30.10 61.02
C ARG A 44 64.97 29.70 59.55
N GLU A 45 66.08 29.10 59.13
CA GLU A 45 66.27 28.58 57.75
C GLU A 45 65.21 27.51 57.41
N ALA A 46 64.87 26.61 58.34
CA ALA A 46 63.83 25.61 58.14
C ALA A 46 62.41 26.20 58.05
N GLU A 47 62.14 27.27 58.78
CA GLU A 47 60.86 27.98 58.75
C GLU A 47 60.69 28.79 57.46
N GLU A 48 61.74 29.48 57.01
CA GLU A 48 61.76 30.19 55.72
C GLU A 48 61.60 29.22 54.54
N ALA A 49 62.27 28.06 54.58
CA ALA A 49 62.10 27.02 53.57
C ALA A 49 60.67 26.44 53.55
N ARG A 50 59.97 26.38 54.69
CA ARG A 50 58.55 26.00 54.74
C ARG A 50 57.67 27.06 54.09
N ARG A 51 57.88 28.34 54.42
CA ARG A 51 57.12 29.46 53.82
C ARG A 51 57.30 29.53 52.30
N GLN A 52 58.51 29.30 51.80
CA GLN A 52 58.77 29.26 50.35
C GLN A 52 58.03 28.09 49.67
N ARG A 53 58.03 26.90 50.27
CA ARG A 53 57.28 25.73 49.74
C ARG A 53 55.78 25.94 49.77
N GLU A 54 55.25 26.64 50.78
CA GLU A 54 53.83 26.99 50.85
C GLU A 54 53.44 28.01 49.79
N LEU A 55 54.26 29.04 49.55
CA LEU A 55 54.05 30.01 48.47
C LEU A 55 54.12 29.34 47.08
N GLU A 56 55.10 28.48 46.84
CA GLU A 56 55.22 27.73 45.58
C GLU A 56 54.03 26.78 45.36
N LYS A 57 53.55 26.15 46.44
CA LYS A 57 52.35 25.29 46.39
C LYS A 57 51.09 26.09 46.06
N MET A 58 50.94 27.29 46.63
CA MET A 58 49.83 28.19 46.32
C MET A 58 49.89 28.69 44.87
N GLN A 59 51.08 29.04 44.36
CA GLN A 59 51.26 29.44 42.96
C GLN A 59 50.92 28.30 42.00
N ARG A 60 51.41 27.08 42.26
CA ARG A 60 51.05 25.90 41.46
C ARG A 60 49.55 25.63 41.44
N GLN A 61 48.87 25.79 42.57
CA GLN A 61 47.41 25.64 42.63
C GLN A 61 46.68 26.72 41.82
N GLN A 62 47.17 27.96 41.83
CA GLN A 62 46.62 29.04 41.00
C GLN A 62 46.85 28.79 39.50
N GLU A 63 48.05 28.32 39.12
CA GLU A 63 48.38 27.94 37.74
C GLU A 63 47.56 26.75 37.25
N GLU A 64 47.36 25.72 38.09
CA GLU A 64 46.51 24.57 37.77
C GLU A 64 45.04 24.99 37.59
N MET A 65 44.54 25.87 38.46
CA MET A 65 43.19 26.41 38.33
C MET A 65 43.02 27.28 37.08
N ALA A 66 44.03 28.09 36.74
CA ALA A 66 44.05 28.89 35.52
C ALA A 66 44.11 28.01 34.27
N ALA A 67 44.97 26.99 34.26
CA ALA A 67 45.08 26.03 33.17
C ALA A 67 43.78 25.22 32.99
N SER A 68 43.13 24.81 34.08
CA SER A 68 41.83 24.13 34.04
C SER A 68 40.74 25.03 33.48
N ARG A 69 40.71 26.33 33.84
CA ARG A 69 39.77 27.29 33.26
C ARG A 69 40.02 27.53 31.77
N ALA A 70 41.29 27.65 31.36
CA ALA A 70 41.65 27.80 29.96
C ALA A 70 41.28 26.57 29.10
N LEU A 71 41.47 25.36 29.64
CA LEU A 71 41.06 24.12 28.98
C LEU A 71 39.52 24.07 28.83
N ALA A 72 38.78 24.37 29.89
CA ALA A 72 37.31 24.41 29.85
C ALA A 72 36.77 25.44 28.84
N GLN A 73 37.41 26.61 28.72
CA GLN A 73 37.05 27.60 27.71
C GLN A 73 37.32 27.13 26.28
N ARG A 74 38.43 26.42 26.04
CA ARG A 74 38.73 25.83 24.73
C ARG A 74 37.74 24.72 24.36
N ASP A 75 37.40 23.85 25.31
CA ASP A 75 36.41 22.80 25.11
C ASP A 75 35.01 23.38 24.83
N TYR A 76 34.63 24.45 25.52
CA TYR A 76 33.39 25.18 25.27
C TYR A 76 33.37 25.82 23.87
N ALA A 77 34.47 26.45 23.45
CA ALA A 77 34.60 27.04 22.12
C ALA A 77 34.56 25.99 21.00
N GLU A 78 35.22 24.84 21.19
CA GLU A 78 35.19 23.73 20.22
C GLU A 78 33.79 23.10 20.15
N ALA A 79 33.12 22.93 21.30
CA ALA A 79 31.73 22.46 21.36
C ALA A 79 30.77 23.41 20.64
N LYS A 80 30.96 24.73 20.80
CA LYS A 80 30.18 25.75 20.09
C LYS A 80 30.37 25.66 18.57
N LYS A 81 31.62 25.56 18.09
CA LYS A 81 31.92 25.38 16.66
C LYS A 81 31.32 24.09 16.08
N ARG A 82 31.37 22.98 16.83
CA ARG A 82 30.73 21.72 16.41
C ARG A 82 29.22 21.85 16.30
N LYS A 83 28.59 22.56 17.24
CA LYS A 83 27.15 22.82 17.20
C LYS A 83 26.76 23.67 16.00
N GLU A 84 27.51 24.73 15.70
CA GLU A 84 27.31 25.57 14.52
C GLU A 84 27.48 24.79 13.21
N MET A 85 28.48 23.90 13.11
CA MET A 85 28.64 23.01 11.96
C MET A 85 27.51 21.99 11.83
N GLU A 86 27.02 21.43 12.94
CA GLU A 86 25.86 20.52 12.95
C GLU A 86 24.57 21.25 12.53
N GLU A 87 24.40 22.51 12.94
CA GLU A 87 23.26 23.35 12.54
C GLU A 87 23.32 23.73 11.05
N ARG A 88 24.51 24.09 10.53
CA ARG A 88 24.72 24.31 9.10
C ARG A 88 24.46 23.04 8.28
N ALA A 89 24.93 21.88 8.74
CA ALA A 89 24.65 20.60 8.09
C ALA A 89 23.15 20.25 8.11
N LYS A 90 22.44 20.54 9.21
CA LYS A 90 20.98 20.37 9.30
C LYS A 90 20.24 21.34 8.38
N ALA A 91 20.71 22.58 8.24
CA ALA A 91 20.14 23.56 7.32
C ALA A 91 20.34 23.13 5.86
N ALA A 92 21.55 22.68 5.50
CA ALA A 92 21.85 22.15 4.17
C ALA A 92 20.99 20.92 3.84
N TRP A 93 20.86 19.98 4.77
CA TRP A 93 19.99 18.80 4.59
C TRP A 93 18.51 19.18 4.42
N LYS A 94 18.02 20.18 5.15
CA LYS A 94 16.66 20.71 4.96
C LYS A 94 16.48 21.33 3.57
N GLN A 95 17.46 22.09 3.09
CA GLN A 95 17.43 22.68 1.75
C GLN A 95 17.45 21.61 0.65
N GLU A 96 18.27 20.57 0.81
CA GLU A 96 18.30 19.42 -0.11
C GLU A 96 16.96 18.67 -0.12
N MET A 97 16.32 18.49 1.04
CA MET A 97 14.98 17.90 1.13
C MET A 97 13.90 18.73 0.43
N ILE A 98 13.95 20.06 0.59
CA ILE A 98 13.05 20.99 -0.11
C ILE A 98 13.28 20.92 -1.62
N GLN A 99 14.54 20.84 -2.08
CA GLN A 99 14.86 20.67 -3.50
C GLN A 99 14.33 19.35 -4.05
N ARG A 100 14.55 18.23 -3.36
CA ARG A 100 14.00 16.92 -3.76
C ARG A 100 12.48 16.87 -3.71
N GLU A 101 11.84 17.67 -2.86
CA GLU A 101 10.38 17.81 -2.83
C GLU A 101 9.86 18.64 -3.99
N ARG A 102 10.56 19.74 -4.35
CA ARG A 102 10.29 20.54 -5.55
C ARG A 102 10.46 19.72 -6.84
N GLU A 103 11.53 18.92 -6.95
CA GLU A 103 11.74 18.03 -8.10
C GLU A 103 10.64 16.96 -8.21
N ARG A 104 10.18 16.42 -7.07
CA ARG A 104 9.04 15.49 -7.05
C ARG A 104 7.73 16.18 -7.44
N ALA A 105 7.53 17.41 -7.00
CA ALA A 105 6.38 18.22 -7.39
C ALA A 105 6.40 18.55 -8.89
N GLN A 106 7.54 18.95 -9.44
CA GLN A 106 7.72 19.20 -10.87
C GLN A 106 7.45 17.95 -11.70
N LYS A 107 8.01 16.79 -11.34
CA LYS A 107 7.71 15.52 -12.02
C LYS A 107 6.24 15.12 -11.92
N ALA A 108 5.58 15.43 -10.79
CA ALA A 108 4.16 15.20 -10.63
C ALA A 108 3.31 16.17 -11.49
N GLU A 109 3.74 17.42 -11.63
CA GLU A 109 3.12 18.41 -12.53
C GLU A 109 3.33 18.04 -13.99
N GLU A 110 4.52 17.62 -14.40
CA GLU A 110 4.80 17.09 -15.74
C GLU A 110 3.92 15.88 -16.06
N HIS A 111 3.78 14.94 -15.12
CA HIS A 111 2.90 13.78 -15.31
C HIS A 111 1.42 14.20 -15.37
N ARG A 112 1.00 15.20 -14.58
CA ARG A 112 -0.35 15.78 -14.67
C ARG A 112 -0.58 16.45 -16.02
N GLN A 113 0.38 17.21 -16.52
CA GLN A 113 0.33 17.85 -17.84
C GLN A 113 0.28 16.81 -18.97
N GLN A 114 1.09 15.75 -18.90
CA GLN A 114 1.03 14.63 -19.85
C GLN A 114 -0.34 13.93 -19.80
N THR A 115 -0.89 13.72 -18.61
CA THR A 115 -2.22 13.12 -18.45
C THR A 115 -3.30 14.03 -19.03
N GLN A 116 -3.20 15.34 -18.79
CA GLN A 116 -4.11 16.35 -19.35
C GLN A 116 -4.00 16.44 -20.87
N SER A 117 -2.80 16.40 -21.44
CA SER A 117 -2.64 16.44 -22.91
C SER A 117 -3.21 15.19 -23.56
N ILE A 118 -3.04 14.01 -22.94
CA ILE A 118 -3.65 12.76 -23.42
C ILE A 118 -5.18 12.85 -23.36
N LEU A 119 -5.74 13.38 -22.28
CA LEU A 119 -7.18 13.58 -22.15
C LEU A 119 -7.70 14.58 -23.21
N GLN A 120 -7.01 15.70 -23.41
CA GLN A 120 -7.36 16.68 -24.45
C GLN A 120 -7.25 16.09 -25.86
N GLU A 121 -6.26 15.23 -26.12
CA GLU A 121 -6.12 14.55 -27.40
C GLU A 121 -7.25 13.54 -27.63
N LEU A 122 -7.64 12.79 -26.59
CA LEU A 122 -8.80 11.90 -26.65
C LEU A 122 -10.12 12.66 -26.85
N GLU A 123 -10.30 13.79 -26.17
CA GLU A 123 -11.45 14.68 -26.36
C GLU A 123 -11.48 15.26 -27.78
N ALA A 124 -10.34 15.69 -28.32
CA ALA A 124 -10.23 16.18 -29.69
C ALA A 124 -10.51 15.07 -30.73
N GLN A 125 -10.07 13.84 -30.48
CA GLN A 125 -10.40 12.69 -31.31
C GLN A 125 -11.90 12.34 -31.24
N ALA A 126 -12.51 12.46 -30.07
CA ALA A 126 -13.95 12.28 -29.90
C ALA A 126 -14.75 13.38 -30.63
N ALA A 127 -14.32 14.64 -30.50
CA ALA A 127 -14.92 15.77 -31.21
C ALA A 127 -14.83 15.60 -32.73
N LYS A 128 -13.67 15.21 -33.27
CA LYS A 128 -13.49 14.91 -34.70
C LYS A 128 -14.43 13.79 -35.18
N ARG A 129 -14.62 12.74 -34.38
CA ARG A 129 -15.58 11.66 -34.71
C ARG A 129 -17.03 12.15 -34.68
N MET A 130 -17.38 13.02 -33.73
CA MET A 130 -18.70 13.64 -33.67
C MET A 130 -18.96 14.54 -34.88
N GLU A 131 -17.98 15.35 -35.30
CA GLU A 131 -18.06 16.16 -36.52
C GLU A 131 -18.16 15.30 -37.79
N GLU A 132 -17.42 14.20 -37.86
CA GLU A 132 -17.51 13.26 -38.99
C GLU A 132 -18.89 12.59 -39.07
N MET A 133 -19.45 12.18 -37.91
CA MET A 133 -20.81 11.66 -37.85
C MET A 133 -21.84 12.73 -38.23
N ALA A 134 -21.69 13.97 -37.75
CA ALA A 134 -22.56 15.08 -38.10
C ALA A 134 -22.52 15.36 -39.61
N ARG A 135 -21.35 15.39 -40.24
CA ARG A 135 -21.21 15.53 -41.70
C ARG A 135 -21.86 14.39 -42.47
N ARG A 136 -21.73 13.15 -42.00
CA ARG A 136 -22.40 11.99 -42.62
C ARG A 136 -23.91 12.09 -42.50
N ASP A 137 -24.42 12.56 -41.37
CA ASP A 137 -25.85 12.74 -41.16
C ASP A 137 -26.42 13.94 -41.92
N GLU A 138 -25.66 15.04 -42.08
CA GLU A 138 -25.99 16.14 -42.99
C GLU A 138 -26.02 15.66 -44.44
N ALA A 139 -25.02 14.90 -44.90
CA ALA A 139 -25.02 14.33 -46.24
C ALA A 139 -26.20 13.37 -46.49
N ARG A 140 -26.60 12.60 -45.47
CA ARG A 140 -27.81 11.76 -45.53
C ARG A 140 -29.08 12.61 -45.60
N LYS A 141 -29.19 13.66 -44.79
CA LYS A 141 -30.32 14.60 -44.80
C LYS A 141 -30.44 15.30 -46.15
N GLU A 142 -29.35 15.85 -46.69
CA GLU A 142 -29.33 16.48 -48.00
C GLU A 142 -29.74 15.51 -49.11
N LYS A 143 -29.26 14.25 -49.07
CA LYS A 143 -29.66 13.23 -50.05
C LYS A 143 -31.16 12.90 -49.97
N LEU A 144 -31.71 12.88 -48.75
CA LEU A 144 -33.14 12.64 -48.51
C LEU A 144 -33.99 13.83 -48.96
N GLU A 145 -33.51 15.06 -48.75
CA GLU A 145 -34.16 16.28 -49.23
C GLU A 145 -34.11 16.42 -50.75
N ARG A 146 -32.97 16.10 -51.39
CA ARG A 146 -32.87 16.03 -52.86
C ARG A 146 -33.89 15.05 -53.43
N ARG A 147 -33.98 13.85 -52.85
CA ARG A 147 -34.97 12.85 -53.26
C ARG A 147 -36.41 13.33 -53.06
N ARG A 148 -36.71 14.06 -51.98
CA ARG A 148 -38.04 14.67 -51.75
C ARG A 148 -38.34 15.77 -52.76
N MET A 149 -37.35 16.59 -53.13
CA MET A 149 -37.49 17.64 -54.13
C MET A 149 -37.68 17.06 -55.53
N GLU A 150 -36.91 16.04 -55.89
CA GLU A 150 -37.08 15.28 -57.14
C GLU A 150 -38.47 14.63 -57.22
N GLN A 151 -38.95 14.00 -56.14
CA GLN A 151 -40.31 13.44 -56.09
C GLN A 151 -41.41 14.51 -56.22
N ARG A 152 -41.23 15.69 -55.62
CA ARG A 152 -42.17 16.81 -55.79
C ARG A 152 -42.15 17.34 -57.23
N ALA A 153 -40.98 17.44 -57.85
CA ALA A 153 -40.83 17.85 -59.24
C ALA A 153 -41.47 16.84 -60.20
N GLU A 154 -41.23 15.54 -60.01
CA GLU A 154 -41.83 14.46 -60.80
C GLU A 154 -43.35 14.42 -60.65
N MET A 155 -43.87 14.64 -59.43
CA MET A 155 -45.31 14.77 -59.21
C MET A 155 -45.89 15.99 -59.94
N MET A 156 -45.23 17.15 -59.87
CA MET A 156 -45.67 18.33 -60.62
C MET A 156 -45.62 18.11 -62.14
N GLU A 157 -44.58 17.46 -62.66
CA GLU A 157 -44.48 17.11 -64.08
C GLU A 157 -45.59 16.16 -64.52
N LYS A 158 -45.92 15.14 -63.70
CA LYS A 158 -47.05 14.23 -63.93
C LYS A 158 -48.37 14.98 -63.91
N THR A 159 -48.57 15.94 -63.00
CA THR A 159 -49.79 16.77 -63.01
C THR A 159 -49.90 17.64 -64.25
N MET A 160 -48.79 18.19 -64.76
CA MET A 160 -48.77 18.99 -65.99
C MET A 160 -49.07 18.14 -67.22
N LYS A 161 -48.45 16.96 -67.34
CA LYS A 161 -48.73 16.00 -68.42
C LYS A 161 -50.17 15.49 -68.38
N ASN A 162 -50.72 15.25 -67.19
CA ASN A 162 -52.12 14.85 -67.04
C ASN A 162 -53.08 15.99 -67.39
N LYS A 163 -52.78 17.23 -66.99
CA LYS A 163 -53.54 18.42 -67.41
C LYS A 163 -53.52 18.60 -68.94
N GLN A 164 -52.38 18.41 -69.59
CA GLN A 164 -52.26 18.45 -71.06
C GLN A 164 -53.08 17.34 -71.74
N ARG A 165 -53.10 16.11 -71.17
CA ARG A 165 -53.96 15.02 -71.65
C ARG A 165 -55.45 15.32 -71.48
N ILE A 166 -55.85 15.88 -70.34
CA ILE A 166 -57.25 16.28 -70.11
C ILE A 166 -57.65 17.40 -71.07
N MET A 167 -56.77 18.36 -71.31
CA MET A 167 -57.02 19.47 -72.24
C MET A 167 -57.18 18.97 -73.69
N THR A 168 -56.35 18.04 -74.13
CA THR A 168 -56.45 17.43 -75.48
C THR A 168 -57.71 16.58 -75.62
N VAL A 169 -58.03 15.75 -74.62
CA VAL A 169 -59.30 14.97 -74.61
C VAL A 169 -60.53 15.88 -74.62
N ASN A 170 -60.50 17.01 -73.90
CA ASN A 170 -61.60 17.97 -73.92
C ASN A 170 -61.73 18.67 -75.27
N GLN A 171 -60.63 19.05 -75.92
CA GLN A 171 -60.62 19.62 -77.27
C GLN A 171 -61.16 18.62 -78.30
N ASP A 172 -60.79 17.34 -78.19
CA ASP A 172 -61.29 16.29 -79.08
C ASP A 172 -62.78 16.01 -78.83
N LYS A 173 -63.23 16.06 -77.57
CA LYS A 173 -64.65 15.96 -77.19
C LYS A 173 -65.47 17.14 -77.72
N GLU A 174 -64.93 18.36 -77.67
CA GLU A 174 -65.57 19.55 -78.24
C GLU A 174 -65.69 19.45 -79.77
N ARG A 175 -64.65 18.95 -80.46
CA ARG A 175 -64.70 18.69 -81.91
C ARG A 175 -65.73 17.61 -82.26
N LEU A 176 -65.78 16.52 -81.50
CA LEU A 176 -66.79 15.47 -81.68
C LEU A 176 -68.21 15.99 -81.42
N ALA A 177 -68.40 16.83 -80.40
CA ALA A 177 -69.69 17.46 -80.13
C ALA A 177 -70.10 18.42 -81.26
N GLN A 178 -69.16 19.20 -81.81
CA GLN A 178 -69.41 20.06 -82.97
C GLN A 178 -69.81 19.25 -84.21
N MET A 179 -69.09 18.17 -84.52
CA MET A 179 -69.45 17.28 -85.63
C MET A 179 -70.82 16.62 -85.41
N GLN A 180 -71.14 16.19 -84.18
CA GLN A 180 -72.46 15.63 -83.86
C GLN A 180 -73.59 16.66 -83.99
N TRP A 181 -73.32 17.93 -83.69
CA TRP A 181 -74.27 19.03 -83.85
C TRP A 181 -74.50 19.35 -85.33
N GLU A 182 -73.45 19.35 -86.13
CA GLU A 182 -73.51 19.52 -87.59
C GLU A 182 -74.22 18.34 -88.27
N GLU A 183 -73.94 17.10 -87.86
CA GLU A 183 -74.66 15.91 -88.33
C GLU A 183 -76.14 15.92 -87.93
N TYR A 184 -76.47 16.38 -86.73
CA TYR A 184 -77.86 16.53 -86.30
C TYR A 184 -78.59 17.61 -87.10
N ALA A 185 -77.94 18.74 -87.37
CA ALA A 185 -78.49 19.81 -88.21
C ALA A 185 -78.70 19.34 -89.67
N GLN A 186 -77.75 18.59 -90.23
CA GLN A 186 -77.89 17.96 -91.55
C GLN A 186 -79.03 16.94 -91.59
N ARG A 187 -79.16 16.10 -90.56
CA ARG A 187 -80.27 15.14 -90.45
C ARG A 187 -81.63 15.83 -90.26
N GLN A 188 -81.68 16.98 -89.60
CA GLN A 188 -82.90 17.77 -89.49
C GLN A 188 -83.31 18.36 -90.85
N ALA A 189 -82.36 18.89 -91.62
CA ALA A 189 -82.59 19.37 -92.98
C ALA A 189 -83.02 18.23 -93.94
N GLU A 190 -82.42 17.05 -93.82
CA GLU A 190 -82.82 15.87 -94.59
C GLU A 190 -84.19 15.32 -94.17
N SER A 191 -84.53 15.38 -92.88
CA SER A 191 -85.85 14.99 -92.36
C SER A 191 -86.95 15.92 -92.89
N GLU A 192 -86.68 17.23 -93.00
CA GLU A 192 -87.61 18.19 -93.60
C GLU A 192 -87.80 17.95 -95.11
N MET A 193 -86.72 17.63 -95.83
CA MET A 193 -86.77 17.22 -97.25
C MET A 193 -87.49 15.88 -97.47
N ARG A 194 -87.38 14.93 -96.53
CA ARG A 194 -88.12 13.65 -96.57
C ARG A 194 -89.58 13.81 -96.21
N ARG A 195 -89.94 14.76 -95.32
CA ARG A 195 -91.34 15.07 -94.97
C ARG A 195 -92.11 15.62 -96.18
N LEU A 196 -91.45 16.46 -96.99
CA LEU A 196 -92.01 16.98 -98.26
C LEU A 196 -92.19 15.92 -99.35
N ARG A 197 -91.33 14.88 -99.40
CA ARG A 197 -91.46 13.77 -100.37
C ARG A 197 -92.44 12.67 -99.94
N LEU A 198 -92.61 12.44 -98.64
CA LEU A 198 -93.53 11.43 -98.10
C LEU A 198 -95.01 11.84 -98.15
N GLU A 199 -95.30 13.13 -98.25
CA GLU A 199 -96.67 13.63 -98.49
C GLU A 199 -97.13 13.37 -99.93
N GLU A 200 -96.21 13.38 -100.90
CA GLU A 200 -96.49 13.11 -102.32
C GLU A 200 -96.56 11.60 -102.65
N GLU A 201 -95.83 10.74 -101.93
CA GLU A 201 -95.76 9.29 -102.20
C GLU A 201 -96.83 8.45 -101.47
N GLN A 202 -97.46 8.98 -100.42
CA GLN A 202 -98.51 8.28 -99.66
C GLN A 202 -99.90 8.29 -100.34
N ALA A 203 -100.08 9.09 -101.40
CA ALA A 203 -101.30 9.09 -102.22
C ALA A 203 -101.33 7.97 -103.29
N ALA A 204 -100.17 7.40 -103.66
CA ALA A 204 -100.05 6.51 -104.83
C ALA A 204 -99.78 5.01 -104.51
N LYS A 205 -99.58 4.64 -103.24
CA LYS A 205 -99.13 3.27 -102.86
C LYS A 205 -100.16 2.43 -102.10
N ARG A 206 -101.46 2.74 -102.20
CA ARG A 206 -102.54 1.92 -101.62
C ARG A 206 -103.15 0.86 -102.55
N GLU A 207 -102.71 0.73 -103.80
CA GLU A 207 -103.34 -0.21 -104.75
C GLU A 207 -102.49 -1.40 -105.24
N GLU A 208 -101.18 -1.49 -104.95
CA GLU A 208 -100.33 -2.55 -105.56
C GLU A 208 -99.73 -3.61 -104.62
N GLN A 209 -99.81 -3.45 -103.30
CA GLN A 209 -99.12 -4.39 -102.38
C GLN A 209 -99.88 -5.69 -102.04
N ALA A 210 -101.07 -5.92 -102.62
CA ALA A 210 -101.79 -7.18 -102.48
C ALA A 210 -101.43 -8.23 -103.55
N ARG A 211 -100.65 -7.86 -104.59
CA ARG A 211 -100.23 -8.79 -105.67
C ARG A 211 -98.84 -9.41 -105.44
N TYR A 212 -98.05 -8.90 -104.49
CA TYR A 212 -96.68 -9.34 -104.23
C TYR A 212 -96.55 -10.48 -103.20
N GLU A 213 -97.63 -10.80 -102.46
CA GLU A 213 -97.57 -11.79 -101.37
C GLU A 213 -97.67 -13.26 -101.83
N ALA A 214 -97.92 -13.50 -103.13
CA ALA A 214 -97.94 -14.84 -103.71
C ALA A 214 -96.56 -15.32 -104.19
N GLU A 215 -95.66 -14.42 -104.61
CA GLU A 215 -94.26 -14.75 -104.95
C GLU A 215 -93.38 -14.92 -103.70
N ARG A 216 -93.79 -14.32 -102.57
CA ARG A 216 -93.07 -14.36 -101.28
C ARG A 216 -92.87 -15.77 -100.71
N ARG A 217 -93.76 -16.72 -101.02
CA ARG A 217 -93.70 -18.09 -100.43
C ARG A 217 -92.67 -19.01 -101.09
N ALA A 218 -92.20 -18.71 -102.30
CA ALA A 218 -91.08 -19.42 -102.92
C ALA A 218 -89.72 -18.85 -102.45
N ALA A 219 -89.62 -17.51 -102.32
CA ALA A 219 -88.44 -16.83 -101.77
C ALA A 219 -88.20 -17.14 -100.27
N GLU A 220 -89.25 -17.43 -99.49
CA GLU A 220 -89.14 -17.80 -98.08
C GLU A 220 -88.38 -19.12 -97.82
N GLN A 221 -88.27 -20.01 -98.81
CA GLN A 221 -87.48 -21.24 -98.69
C GLN A 221 -85.97 -20.98 -98.92
N GLU A 222 -85.62 -20.14 -99.89
CA GLU A 222 -84.23 -19.68 -100.10
C GLU A 222 -83.71 -18.83 -98.93
N ILE A 223 -84.58 -18.01 -98.33
CA ILE A 223 -84.24 -17.22 -97.13
C ILE A 223 -83.98 -18.13 -95.92
N ARG A 224 -84.69 -19.26 -95.79
CA ARG A 224 -84.45 -20.24 -94.70
C ARG A 224 -83.13 -20.98 -94.87
N GLU A 225 -82.72 -21.30 -96.10
CA GLU A 225 -81.40 -21.89 -96.35
C GLU A 225 -80.26 -20.88 -96.17
N HIS A 226 -80.44 -19.64 -96.61
CA HIS A 226 -79.52 -18.54 -96.33
C HIS A 226 -79.41 -18.22 -94.83
N GLN A 227 -80.51 -18.32 -94.07
CA GLN A 227 -80.48 -18.19 -92.60
C GLN A 227 -79.72 -19.33 -91.94
N LYS A 228 -79.85 -20.58 -92.42
CA LYS A 228 -79.04 -21.70 -91.93
C LYS A 228 -77.55 -21.51 -92.21
N PHE A 229 -77.19 -20.97 -93.37
CA PHE A 229 -75.79 -20.64 -93.70
C PHE A 229 -75.25 -19.53 -92.79
N LEU A 230 -76.01 -18.46 -92.57
CA LEU A 230 -75.63 -17.37 -91.66
C LEU A 230 -75.57 -17.82 -90.19
N GLU A 231 -76.42 -18.76 -89.76
CA GLU A 231 -76.35 -19.36 -88.42
C GLU A 231 -75.14 -20.28 -88.26
N ALA A 232 -74.78 -21.03 -89.30
CA ALA A 232 -73.55 -21.83 -89.32
C ALA A 232 -72.31 -20.92 -89.25
N GLU A 233 -72.27 -19.83 -90.04
CA GLU A 233 -71.18 -18.86 -90.02
C GLU A 233 -71.09 -18.11 -88.67
N ARG A 234 -72.22 -17.82 -88.03
CA ARG A 234 -72.24 -17.27 -86.65
C ARG A 234 -71.71 -18.26 -85.63
N ARG A 235 -72.03 -19.55 -85.75
CA ARG A 235 -71.50 -20.60 -84.86
C ARG A 235 -70.00 -20.78 -85.06
N GLU A 236 -69.53 -20.71 -86.29
CA GLU A 236 -68.10 -20.79 -86.61
C GLU A 236 -67.32 -19.58 -86.04
N ARG A 237 -67.84 -18.36 -86.20
CA ARG A 237 -67.25 -17.16 -85.58
C ARG A 237 -67.26 -17.19 -84.05
N LEU A 238 -68.27 -17.82 -83.43
CA LEU A 238 -68.30 -18.03 -81.98
C LEU A 238 -67.23 -19.03 -81.53
N LEU A 239 -67.04 -20.12 -82.28
CA LEU A 239 -65.98 -21.10 -82.01
C LEU A 239 -64.58 -20.52 -82.24
N GLU A 240 -64.39 -19.67 -83.25
CA GLU A 240 -63.14 -18.93 -83.44
C GLU A 240 -62.90 -17.92 -82.30
N ALA A 241 -63.94 -17.21 -81.85
CA ALA A 241 -63.85 -16.32 -80.71
C ALA A 241 -63.52 -17.06 -79.39
N GLU A 242 -64.03 -18.29 -79.20
CA GLU A 242 -63.67 -19.16 -78.09
C GLU A 242 -62.21 -19.61 -78.17
N ARG A 243 -61.73 -20.04 -79.34
CA ARG A 243 -60.32 -20.40 -79.56
C ARG A 243 -59.38 -19.21 -79.32
N ASP A 244 -59.75 -18.03 -79.80
CA ASP A 244 -58.98 -16.80 -79.56
C ASP A 244 -59.02 -16.36 -78.09
N ALA A 245 -60.10 -16.65 -77.37
CA ALA A 245 -60.19 -16.41 -75.93
C ALA A 245 -59.30 -17.40 -75.15
N GLU A 246 -59.27 -18.67 -75.56
CA GLU A 246 -58.38 -19.68 -74.98
C GLU A 246 -56.89 -19.36 -75.21
N ILE A 247 -56.50 -18.96 -76.43
CA ILE A 247 -55.12 -18.55 -76.74
C ILE A 247 -54.71 -17.36 -75.88
N ARG A 248 -55.59 -16.35 -75.73
CA ARG A 248 -55.35 -15.19 -74.86
C ARG A 248 -55.23 -15.58 -73.39
N LEU A 249 -56.01 -16.56 -72.93
CA LEU A 249 -55.93 -17.08 -71.57
C LEU A 249 -54.60 -17.82 -71.34
N GLN A 250 -54.15 -18.62 -72.30
CA GLN A 250 -52.88 -19.35 -72.25
C GLN A 250 -51.69 -18.39 -72.20
N LEU A 251 -51.63 -17.38 -73.08
CA LEU A 251 -50.59 -16.34 -73.05
C LEU A 251 -50.55 -15.61 -71.71
N ARG A 252 -51.71 -15.25 -71.14
CA ARG A 252 -51.78 -14.62 -69.81
C ARG A 252 -51.28 -15.53 -68.69
N ASN A 253 -51.49 -16.84 -68.81
CA ASN A 253 -51.04 -17.81 -67.82
C ASN A 253 -49.51 -18.02 -67.92
N GLU A 254 -48.96 -18.05 -69.13
CA GLU A 254 -47.52 -18.11 -69.39
C GLU A 254 -46.80 -16.84 -68.90
N GLU A 255 -47.34 -15.64 -69.17
CA GLU A 255 -46.83 -14.38 -68.64
C GLU A 255 -46.85 -14.37 -67.10
N LYS A 256 -47.96 -14.81 -66.48
CA LYS A 256 -48.05 -14.95 -65.02
C LYS A 256 -47.04 -15.97 -64.47
N ALA A 257 -46.79 -17.07 -65.18
CA ALA A 257 -45.82 -18.06 -64.77
C ALA A 257 -44.38 -17.53 -64.87
N ALA A 258 -44.05 -16.80 -65.94
CA ALA A 258 -42.76 -16.13 -66.12
C ALA A 258 -42.49 -15.09 -65.02
N ILE A 259 -43.50 -14.29 -64.67
CA ILE A 259 -43.41 -13.32 -63.56
C ILE A 259 -43.19 -14.02 -62.22
N ARG A 260 -43.87 -15.14 -61.95
CA ARG A 260 -43.63 -15.94 -60.72
C ARG A 260 -42.21 -16.48 -60.67
N LEU A 261 -41.68 -16.95 -61.80
CA LEU A 261 -40.32 -17.48 -61.89
C LEU A 261 -39.27 -16.40 -61.64
N GLN A 262 -39.42 -15.21 -62.24
CA GLN A 262 -38.56 -14.06 -61.97
C GLN A 262 -38.61 -13.64 -60.50
N LYS A 263 -39.82 -13.60 -59.91
CA LYS A 263 -39.98 -13.26 -58.49
C LYS A 263 -39.28 -14.26 -57.56
N ILE A 264 -39.33 -15.55 -57.89
CA ILE A 264 -38.60 -16.59 -57.15
C ILE A 264 -37.08 -16.37 -57.24
N GLN A 265 -36.56 -16.01 -58.42
CA GLN A 265 -35.13 -15.72 -58.58
C GLN A 265 -34.71 -14.48 -57.78
N GLU A 266 -35.48 -13.40 -57.83
CA GLU A 266 -35.22 -12.19 -57.04
C GLU A 266 -35.27 -12.46 -55.53
N ASP A 267 -36.23 -13.26 -55.06
CA ASP A 267 -36.33 -13.63 -53.66
C ASP A 267 -35.16 -14.53 -53.22
N GLN A 268 -34.68 -15.44 -54.08
CA GLN A 268 -33.47 -16.22 -53.83
C GLN A 268 -32.21 -15.35 -53.74
N GLU A 269 -32.08 -14.33 -54.58
CA GLU A 269 -30.96 -13.38 -54.52
C GLU A 269 -31.02 -12.54 -53.24
N ARG A 270 -32.21 -12.07 -52.86
CA ARG A 270 -32.42 -11.37 -51.58
C ARG A 270 -32.07 -12.25 -50.39
N ASP A 271 -32.44 -13.52 -50.42
CA ASP A 271 -32.11 -14.46 -49.36
C ASP A 271 -30.61 -14.78 -49.30
N ARG A 272 -29.93 -14.89 -50.44
CA ARG A 272 -28.46 -14.99 -50.49
C ARG A 272 -27.79 -13.75 -49.91
N ALA A 273 -28.27 -12.55 -50.24
CA ALA A 273 -27.76 -11.31 -49.67
C ALA A 273 -27.99 -11.25 -48.15
N ARG A 274 -29.16 -11.67 -47.66
CA ARG A 274 -29.46 -11.76 -46.22
C ARG A 274 -28.50 -12.72 -45.52
N ARG A 275 -28.23 -13.90 -46.10
CA ARG A 275 -27.26 -14.86 -45.56
C ARG A 275 -25.86 -14.26 -45.48
N GLN A 276 -25.39 -13.62 -46.54
CA GLN A 276 -24.07 -12.94 -46.53
C GLN A 276 -23.96 -11.86 -45.46
N VAL A 277 -25.02 -11.10 -45.19
CA VAL A 277 -25.04 -10.11 -44.10
C VAL A 277 -24.96 -10.79 -42.74
N VAL A 278 -25.70 -11.89 -42.54
CA VAL A 278 -25.65 -12.68 -41.29
C VAL A 278 -24.26 -13.26 -41.07
N ASP A 279 -23.63 -13.79 -42.11
CA ASP A 279 -22.30 -14.40 -42.02
C ASP A 279 -21.23 -13.35 -41.67
N ARG A 280 -21.25 -12.17 -42.31
CA ARG A 280 -20.40 -11.03 -41.91
C ARG A 280 -20.66 -10.58 -40.47
N MET A 281 -21.90 -10.60 -40.03
CA MET A 281 -22.25 -10.29 -38.64
C MET A 281 -21.67 -11.33 -37.67
N LYS A 282 -21.68 -12.61 -38.04
CA LYS A 282 -21.07 -13.68 -37.24
C LYS A 282 -19.55 -13.55 -37.19
N GLU A 283 -18.89 -13.35 -38.33
CA GLU A 283 -17.44 -13.13 -38.41
C GLU A 283 -17.01 -11.96 -37.52
N THR A 284 -17.71 -10.82 -37.61
CA THR A 284 -17.41 -9.66 -36.74
C THR A 284 -17.68 -9.93 -35.24
N GLN A 285 -18.63 -10.79 -34.90
CA GLN A 285 -18.84 -11.23 -33.52
C GLN A 285 -17.72 -12.16 -33.05
N GLU A 286 -17.28 -13.11 -33.87
CA GLU A 286 -16.17 -14.02 -33.60
C GLU A 286 -14.85 -13.26 -33.43
N GLU A 287 -14.59 -12.25 -34.26
CA GLU A 287 -13.47 -11.33 -34.11
C GLU A 287 -13.53 -10.55 -32.79
N ARG A 288 -14.71 -10.06 -32.39
CA ARG A 288 -14.87 -9.38 -31.10
C ARG A 288 -14.64 -10.33 -29.94
N LEU A 289 -15.16 -11.55 -30.00
CA LEU A 289 -14.96 -12.56 -28.96
C LEU A 289 -13.48 -12.96 -28.84
N SER A 290 -12.80 -13.20 -29.96
CA SER A 290 -11.36 -13.51 -29.96
C SER A 290 -10.52 -12.33 -29.44
N GLN A 291 -10.87 -11.08 -29.78
CA GLN A 291 -10.24 -9.89 -29.19
C GLN A 291 -10.48 -9.76 -27.68
N ILE A 292 -11.69 -10.10 -27.20
CA ILE A 292 -11.98 -10.11 -25.76
C ILE A 292 -11.15 -11.19 -25.05
N LEU A 293 -11.07 -12.37 -25.65
CA LEU A 293 -10.37 -13.52 -25.09
C LEU A 293 -8.85 -13.27 -25.03
N THR A 294 -8.25 -12.73 -26.10
CA THR A 294 -6.83 -12.32 -26.12
C THR A 294 -6.54 -11.19 -25.12
N LYS A 295 -7.41 -10.17 -25.03
CA LYS A 295 -7.29 -9.11 -24.00
C LYS A 295 -7.42 -9.65 -22.58
N SER A 296 -8.29 -10.64 -22.37
CA SER A 296 -8.47 -11.32 -21.08
C SER A 296 -7.22 -12.12 -20.71
N GLN A 297 -6.67 -12.90 -21.63
CA GLN A 297 -5.42 -13.64 -21.45
C GLN A 297 -4.25 -12.71 -21.16
N ALA A 298 -4.07 -11.63 -21.94
CA ALA A 298 -3.01 -10.65 -21.69
C ALA A 298 -3.15 -9.95 -20.32
N LYS A 299 -4.39 -9.67 -19.87
CA LYS A 299 -4.63 -9.18 -18.51
C LYS A 299 -4.26 -10.23 -17.46
N ALA A 300 -4.65 -11.49 -17.65
CA ALA A 300 -4.31 -12.58 -16.76
C ALA A 300 -2.79 -12.76 -16.65
N GLU A 301 -2.06 -12.75 -17.77
CA GLU A 301 -0.59 -12.81 -17.81
C GLU A 301 0.05 -11.63 -17.07
N ARG A 302 -0.42 -10.39 -17.28
CA ARG A 302 0.07 -9.23 -16.53
C ARG A 302 -0.17 -9.37 -15.02
N THR A 303 -1.34 -9.88 -14.61
CA THR A 303 -1.62 -10.13 -13.20
C THR A 303 -0.73 -11.23 -12.63
N ASN A 304 -0.47 -12.29 -13.38
CA ASN A 304 0.43 -13.37 -12.99
C ASN A 304 1.86 -12.87 -12.89
N MET A 305 2.36 -12.09 -13.85
CA MET A 305 3.67 -11.44 -13.80
C MET A 305 3.79 -10.51 -12.59
N MET A 306 2.76 -9.73 -12.27
CA MET A 306 2.76 -8.87 -11.07
C MET A 306 2.79 -9.71 -9.79
N LYS A 307 2.03 -10.81 -9.71
CA LYS A 307 2.05 -11.75 -8.58
C LYS A 307 3.43 -12.41 -8.43
N MET A 308 4.03 -12.83 -9.54
CA MET A 308 5.38 -13.42 -9.60
C MET A 308 6.43 -12.42 -9.12
N LYS A 309 6.39 -11.18 -9.63
CA LYS A 309 7.26 -10.09 -9.20
C LYS A 309 7.12 -9.79 -7.70
N LYS A 310 5.88 -9.71 -7.19
CA LYS A 310 5.62 -9.55 -5.74
C LYS A 310 6.19 -10.71 -4.92
N ARG A 311 6.08 -11.95 -5.40
CA ARG A 311 6.68 -13.12 -4.73
C ARG A 311 8.21 -13.04 -4.72
N MET A 312 8.84 -12.64 -5.83
CA MET A 312 10.29 -12.44 -5.91
C MET A 312 10.75 -11.31 -4.98
N ASP A 313 10.06 -10.16 -4.98
CA ASP A 313 10.39 -9.04 -4.09
C ASP A 313 10.24 -9.43 -2.61
N MET A 314 9.23 -10.23 -2.26
CA MET A 314 9.06 -10.74 -0.90
C MET A 314 10.15 -11.73 -0.51
N ARG A 315 10.59 -12.61 -1.42
CA ARG A 315 11.73 -13.51 -1.21
C ARG A 315 13.03 -12.74 -1.02
N SER A 316 13.32 -11.79 -1.90
CA SER A 316 14.51 -10.94 -1.80
C SER A 316 14.53 -10.14 -0.49
N LYS A 317 13.40 -9.57 -0.06
CA LYS A 317 13.30 -8.91 1.25
C LYS A 317 13.53 -9.85 2.42
N TRP A 318 13.06 -11.10 2.31
CA TRP A 318 13.26 -12.11 3.34
C TRP A 318 14.74 -12.54 3.42
N GLU A 319 15.40 -12.72 2.27
CA GLU A 319 16.84 -13.00 2.19
C GLU A 319 17.67 -11.85 2.75
N ASP A 320 17.35 -10.61 2.39
CA ASP A 320 17.99 -9.41 2.95
C ASP A 320 17.80 -9.32 4.47
N ALA A 321 16.60 -9.62 4.97
CA ALA A 321 16.32 -9.65 6.40
C ALA A 321 17.11 -10.75 7.12
N LYS A 322 17.25 -11.92 6.49
CA LYS A 322 18.06 -13.04 6.99
C LYS A 322 19.54 -12.65 7.08
N LEU A 323 20.11 -12.08 6.01
CA LEU A 323 21.50 -11.59 6.00
C LEU A 323 21.74 -10.51 7.07
N ARG A 324 20.77 -9.60 7.29
CA ARG A 324 20.85 -8.62 8.39
C ARG A 324 20.80 -9.27 9.76
N ALA A 325 19.96 -10.28 9.95
CA ALA A 325 19.88 -11.02 11.21
C ALA A 325 21.20 -11.76 11.51
N GLU A 326 21.79 -12.42 10.50
CA GLU A 326 23.09 -13.08 10.60
C GLU A 326 24.20 -12.07 10.95
N ALA A 327 24.25 -10.92 10.28
CA ALA A 327 25.21 -9.86 10.59
C ALA A 327 25.06 -9.32 12.04
N ILE A 328 23.82 -9.19 12.53
CA ILE A 328 23.55 -8.80 13.93
C ILE A 328 24.06 -9.88 14.89
N GLN A 329 23.77 -11.16 14.61
CA GLN A 329 24.23 -12.28 15.44
C GLN A 329 25.76 -12.34 15.49
N GLU A 330 26.44 -12.18 14.35
CA GLU A 330 27.90 -12.19 14.29
C GLU A 330 28.51 -11.00 15.07
N ALA A 331 27.89 -9.82 14.98
CA ALA A 331 28.28 -8.66 15.77
C ALA A 331 28.08 -8.87 17.29
N LEU A 332 26.99 -9.54 17.69
CA LEU A 332 26.74 -9.93 19.07
C LEU A 332 27.77 -10.96 19.56
N GLN A 333 28.11 -11.96 18.75
CA GLN A 333 29.17 -12.93 19.06
C GLN A 333 30.54 -12.25 19.19
N ARG A 334 30.86 -11.30 18.30
CA ARG A 334 32.08 -10.48 18.41
C ARG A 334 32.08 -9.60 19.67
N LYS A 335 30.91 -9.16 20.14
CA LYS A 335 30.79 -8.43 21.41
C LYS A 335 30.98 -9.37 22.60
N ALA A 336 30.34 -10.53 22.60
CA ALA A 336 30.48 -11.56 23.63
C ALA A 336 31.94 -12.00 23.79
N ARG A 337 32.64 -12.32 22.69
CA ARG A 337 34.08 -12.65 22.72
C ARG A 337 34.95 -11.56 23.34
N ARG A 338 34.62 -10.28 23.07
CA ARG A 338 35.33 -9.14 23.68
C ARG A 338 35.03 -9.01 25.17
N GLU A 339 33.79 -9.21 25.58
CA GLU A 339 33.39 -9.18 26.98
C GLU A 339 33.99 -10.34 27.76
N GLU A 340 34.04 -11.54 27.18
CA GLU A 340 34.71 -12.72 27.74
C GLU A 340 36.21 -12.48 27.92
N TYR A 341 36.88 -11.93 26.90
CA TYR A 341 38.29 -11.55 27.01
C TYR A 341 38.52 -10.49 28.09
N HIS A 342 37.62 -9.51 28.21
CA HIS A 342 37.72 -8.51 29.27
C HIS A 342 37.50 -9.13 30.66
N LYS A 343 36.53 -10.05 30.78
CA LYS A 343 36.25 -10.78 32.01
C LYS A 343 37.44 -11.66 32.39
N SER A 344 38.03 -12.40 31.45
CA SER A 344 39.22 -13.22 31.73
C SER A 344 40.39 -12.35 32.17
N LEU A 345 40.64 -11.21 31.51
CA LEU A 345 41.68 -10.27 31.91
C LEU A 345 41.46 -9.72 33.34
N LEU A 346 40.21 -9.41 33.70
CA LEU A 346 39.87 -8.99 35.06
C LEU A 346 40.05 -10.12 36.08
N MET A 347 39.66 -11.34 35.73
CA MET A 347 39.84 -12.52 36.58
C MET A 347 41.33 -12.80 36.83
N THR A 348 42.17 -12.78 35.79
CA THR A 348 43.63 -12.95 35.93
C THR A 348 44.25 -11.86 36.81
N LYS A 349 43.77 -10.61 36.72
CA LYS A 349 44.22 -9.53 37.62
C LYS A 349 43.80 -9.79 39.07
N LEU A 350 42.55 -10.19 39.30
CA LEU A 350 42.06 -10.54 40.63
C LEU A 350 42.82 -11.74 41.21
N GLU A 351 43.15 -12.74 40.41
CA GLU A 351 43.96 -13.89 40.81
C GLU A 351 45.38 -13.47 41.16
N ALA A 352 46.01 -12.59 40.37
CA ALA A 352 47.33 -12.05 40.69
C ALA A 352 47.34 -11.23 41.98
N ASP A 353 46.30 -10.41 42.21
CA ASP A 353 46.14 -9.64 43.44
C ASP A 353 45.90 -10.56 44.65
N LYS A 354 45.06 -11.61 44.50
CA LYS A 354 44.86 -12.64 45.53
C LYS A 354 46.16 -13.35 45.87
N ALA A 355 46.90 -13.81 44.86
CA ALA A 355 48.21 -14.46 45.05
C ALA A 355 49.20 -13.54 45.78
N ARG A 356 49.19 -12.23 45.47
CA ARG A 356 49.99 -11.23 46.21
C ARG A 356 49.53 -11.10 47.66
N THR A 357 48.23 -11.03 47.93
CA THR A 357 47.71 -10.96 49.30
C THR A 357 48.03 -12.21 50.10
N ASP A 358 47.96 -13.39 49.49
CA ASP A 358 48.30 -14.66 50.12
C ASP A 358 49.81 -14.75 50.39
N ALA A 359 50.65 -14.28 49.46
CA ALA A 359 52.10 -14.18 49.69
C ALA A 359 52.43 -13.27 50.89
N ILE A 360 51.79 -12.10 50.98
CA ILE A 360 51.96 -11.17 52.12
C ILE A 360 51.47 -11.82 53.42
N LYS A 361 50.34 -12.53 53.39
CA LYS A 361 49.80 -13.26 54.54
C LYS A 361 50.75 -14.37 55.01
N ASN A 362 51.26 -15.17 54.09
CA ASN A 362 52.24 -16.23 54.37
C ASN A 362 53.55 -15.66 54.94
N GLN A 363 54.02 -14.52 54.41
CA GLN A 363 55.19 -13.83 54.96
C GLN A 363 54.93 -13.34 56.39
N LYS A 364 53.77 -12.74 56.66
CA LYS A 364 53.36 -12.30 57.99
C LYS A 364 53.29 -13.49 58.97
N ASP A 365 52.69 -14.60 58.55
CA ASP A 365 52.57 -15.81 59.37
C ASP A 365 53.93 -16.44 59.65
N SER A 366 54.86 -16.41 58.69
CA SER A 366 56.26 -16.82 58.89
C SER A 366 56.97 -15.95 59.93
N ILE A 367 56.83 -14.63 59.84
CA ILE A 367 57.38 -13.68 60.83
C ILE A 367 56.76 -13.92 62.22
N LEU A 368 55.45 -14.17 62.31
CA LEU A 368 54.79 -14.48 63.57
C LEU A 368 55.30 -15.80 64.18
N LYS A 369 55.50 -16.84 63.37
CA LYS A 369 56.12 -18.10 63.82
C LYS A 369 57.55 -17.87 64.34
N GLN A 370 58.37 -17.10 63.61
CA GLN A 370 59.71 -16.72 64.05
C GLN A 370 59.69 -15.96 65.38
N ARG A 371 58.80 -14.97 65.53
CA ARG A 371 58.62 -14.23 66.79
C ARG A 371 58.22 -15.14 67.93
N LYS A 372 57.35 -16.13 67.69
CA LYS A 372 56.95 -17.12 68.70
C LYS A 372 58.14 -17.97 69.15
N ILE A 373 58.98 -18.42 68.21
CA ILE A 373 60.21 -19.18 68.52
C ILE A 373 61.19 -18.32 69.31
N VAL A 374 61.44 -17.08 68.89
CA VAL A 374 62.33 -16.14 69.61
C VAL A 374 61.81 -15.86 71.02
N LYS A 375 60.50 -15.65 71.17
CA LYS A 375 59.86 -15.47 72.48
C LYS A 375 60.04 -16.70 73.36
N GLN A 376 59.81 -17.91 72.84
CA GLN A 376 60.05 -19.16 73.56
C GLN A 376 61.51 -19.30 74.00
N LYS A 377 62.48 -18.97 73.13
CA LYS A 377 63.91 -18.97 73.48
C LYS A 377 64.24 -17.95 74.57
N ALA A 378 63.70 -16.73 74.48
CA ALA A 378 63.88 -15.70 75.50
C ALA A 378 63.25 -16.10 76.85
N ASP A 379 62.08 -16.75 76.83
CA ASP A 379 61.43 -17.27 78.03
C ASP A 379 62.25 -18.43 78.66
N LEU A 380 62.86 -19.29 77.84
CA LEU A 380 63.79 -20.33 78.31
C LEU A 380 65.05 -19.72 78.93
N GLN A 381 65.70 -18.76 78.26
CA GLN A 381 66.85 -18.03 78.79
C GLN A 381 66.50 -17.31 80.09
N ARG A 382 65.32 -16.68 80.18
CA ARG A 382 64.83 -16.05 81.40
C ARG A 382 64.68 -17.07 82.54
N LYS A 383 64.16 -18.27 82.26
CA LYS A 383 64.08 -19.37 83.24
C LYS A 383 65.46 -19.89 83.63
N GLU A 384 66.40 -20.02 82.69
CA GLU A 384 67.78 -20.41 82.96
C GLU A 384 68.48 -19.39 83.86
N ILE A 385 68.36 -18.09 83.56
CA ILE A 385 68.88 -17.00 84.39
C ILE A 385 68.23 -17.06 85.78
N LEU A 386 66.90 -17.20 85.85
CA LEU A 386 66.19 -17.28 87.14
C LEU A 386 66.61 -18.52 87.95
N ASN A 387 66.83 -19.66 87.28
CA ASN A 387 67.33 -20.88 87.91
C ASN A 387 68.78 -20.72 88.36
N SER A 388 69.64 -20.07 87.57
CA SER A 388 71.03 -19.76 87.96
C SER A 388 71.05 -18.82 89.16
N PHE A 389 70.16 -17.82 89.19
CA PHE A 389 69.98 -16.90 90.30
C PHE A 389 69.46 -17.62 91.55
N ASN A 390 68.50 -18.53 91.42
CA ASN A 390 68.02 -19.35 92.54
C ASN A 390 69.10 -20.32 93.05
N LYS A 391 69.91 -20.90 92.16
CA LYS A 391 71.09 -21.70 92.54
C LYS A 391 72.13 -20.85 93.27
N LEU A 392 72.40 -19.63 92.80
CA LEU A 392 73.27 -18.64 93.47
C LEU A 392 72.70 -18.20 94.83
N LYS A 393 71.37 -18.09 94.95
CA LYS A 393 70.71 -17.76 96.22
C LYS A 393 70.77 -18.91 97.23
N MET A 394 70.74 -20.16 96.76
CA MET A 394 70.88 -21.36 97.61
C MET A 394 72.34 -21.62 98.01
N ALA A 395 73.30 -21.37 97.11
CA ALA A 395 74.72 -21.41 97.40
C ALA A 395 75.18 -20.06 97.96
N LYS A 396 75.11 -19.85 99.28
CA LYS A 396 75.55 -18.62 100.00
C LYS A 396 77.06 -18.29 99.86
N LYS A 397 77.61 -18.26 98.65
CA LYS A 397 78.97 -17.82 98.32
C LYS A 397 78.87 -16.86 97.13
N LEU A 398 78.81 -15.57 97.44
CA LEU A 398 78.91 -14.47 96.47
C LEU A 398 80.34 -14.48 95.90
N ASN A 399 80.48 -14.74 94.59
CA ASN A 399 81.72 -14.53 93.86
C ASN A 399 81.44 -13.42 92.83
N ILE A 400 81.93 -12.21 93.11
CA ILE A 400 81.53 -10.96 92.44
C ILE A 400 82.23 -10.79 91.07
N ASP A 401 83.28 -11.56 90.77
CA ASP A 401 84.11 -11.37 89.56
C ASP A 401 83.54 -11.94 88.25
N ALA A 402 82.44 -12.71 88.28
CA ALA A 402 81.89 -13.33 87.06
C ALA A 402 80.80 -12.51 86.34
N VAL A 403 80.34 -11.40 86.93
CA VAL A 403 79.16 -10.64 86.42
C VAL A 403 79.55 -9.46 85.51
N GLU A 404 80.81 -9.00 85.53
CA GLU A 404 81.27 -7.91 84.65
C GLU A 404 81.45 -8.32 83.17
N SER A 405 81.64 -9.61 82.88
CA SER A 405 81.89 -10.08 81.51
C SER A 405 80.64 -10.16 80.62
N VAL A 406 79.41 -10.11 81.18
CA VAL A 406 78.16 -10.34 80.41
C VAL A 406 77.43 -9.03 80.08
N LEU A 407 77.74 -7.92 80.75
CA LEU A 407 77.08 -6.63 80.55
C LEU A 407 77.80 -5.70 79.54
N GLY A 408 78.97 -6.08 79.02
CA GLY A 408 79.85 -5.22 78.21
C GLY A 408 79.62 -5.19 76.70
N SER A 409 78.47 -5.63 76.15
CA SER A 409 78.30 -5.70 74.68
C SER A 409 76.93 -5.23 74.19
N ILE A 410 76.58 -3.98 74.47
CA ILE A 410 75.52 -3.25 73.74
C ILE A 410 76.22 -2.36 72.70
N ALA A 411 76.75 -3.00 71.65
CA ALA A 411 77.16 -2.32 70.44
C ALA A 411 75.95 -2.20 69.51
N ARG A 412 75.40 -0.98 69.45
CA ARG A 412 74.37 -0.55 68.49
C ARG A 412 75.06 -0.22 67.16
N PRO A 413 74.59 -0.75 66.02
CA PRO A 413 74.60 0.08 64.82
C PRO A 413 73.31 0.01 63.97
N LYS A 414 72.83 1.22 63.70
CA LYS A 414 72.42 1.75 62.38
C LYS A 414 71.26 1.05 61.65
N SER A 415 70.09 1.67 61.84
CA SER A 415 68.96 1.67 60.91
C SER A 415 69.40 2.08 59.50
N ALA A 416 69.44 1.12 58.58
CA ALA A 416 69.53 1.38 57.15
C ALA A 416 68.12 1.71 56.62
N THR A 417 67.87 3.01 56.49
CA THR A 417 66.76 3.58 55.74
C THR A 417 67.03 3.41 54.24
N ASN A 418 66.67 2.27 53.66
CA ASN A 418 66.65 2.09 52.21
C ASN A 418 65.19 2.02 51.74
N SER A 419 64.62 3.22 51.55
CA SER A 419 63.45 3.42 50.70
C SER A 419 63.86 3.28 49.23
N PRO A 420 63.19 2.45 48.41
CA PRO A 420 63.40 2.45 46.97
C PRO A 420 62.79 3.72 46.33
N PRO A 421 63.42 4.29 45.28
CA PRO A 421 62.92 5.47 44.60
C PRO A 421 61.68 5.11 43.77
N LYS A 422 60.54 5.75 44.06
CA LYS A 422 59.40 5.79 43.13
C LYS A 422 59.75 6.74 41.98
N SER A 423 60.20 6.18 40.87
CA SER A 423 60.19 6.83 39.56
C SER A 423 58.74 7.04 39.10
N VAL A 424 58.27 8.28 39.10
CA VAL A 424 57.06 8.69 38.38
C VAL A 424 57.50 9.26 37.03
N THR A 425 57.86 8.38 36.11
CA THR A 425 57.83 8.68 34.68
C THR A 425 56.43 8.33 34.19
N LYS A 426 55.62 9.35 33.88
CA LYS A 426 54.42 9.19 33.06
C LYS A 426 54.86 9.28 31.59
N PRO A 427 54.86 8.19 30.80
CA PRO A 427 54.88 8.31 29.35
C PRO A 427 53.49 8.73 28.85
N GLY A 428 53.51 9.53 27.79
CA GLY A 428 52.35 10.11 27.15
C GLY A 428 51.23 9.11 26.83
N ARG A 429 50.03 9.62 27.01
CA ARG A 429 48.77 9.03 26.54
C ARG A 429 48.77 9.01 25.01
N PRO A 430 48.67 7.85 24.34
CA PRO A 430 48.30 7.83 22.93
C PRO A 430 46.82 8.17 22.81
N ARG A 431 46.58 9.20 22.01
CA ARG A 431 45.30 9.67 21.53
C ARG A 431 44.98 8.87 20.27
N THR A 432 44.17 7.81 20.35
CA THR A 432 43.53 7.17 19.18
C THR A 432 42.49 6.12 19.60
N ALA A 433 41.21 6.51 19.65
CA ALA A 433 40.12 5.64 19.21
C ALA A 433 38.86 6.47 18.92
N PRO A 434 38.15 6.18 17.81
CA PRO A 434 37.10 7.03 17.26
C PRO A 434 35.76 6.86 17.97
N LYS A 435 35.06 7.98 18.14
CA LYS A 435 33.61 8.02 18.41
C LYS A 435 32.88 7.61 17.12
N SER A 436 32.50 6.35 16.97
CA SER A 436 31.57 5.93 15.92
C SER A 436 30.12 5.95 16.42
N ASN A 437 29.32 6.78 15.75
CA ASN A 437 27.91 6.61 15.41
C ASN A 437 26.89 6.38 16.52
N ARG A 438 26.27 7.51 16.88
CA ARG A 438 24.86 7.64 17.26
C ARG A 438 23.97 6.68 16.44
N ARG A 439 23.16 5.92 17.17
CA ARG A 439 21.94 5.25 16.70
C ARG A 439 21.07 6.20 15.84
N PRO A 440 20.49 5.74 14.72
CA PRO A 440 19.28 6.33 14.19
C PRO A 440 18.10 5.98 15.12
N LYS A 441 17.36 7.01 15.55
CA LYS A 441 16.03 6.85 16.14
C LYS A 441 15.09 6.44 15.01
N THR A 442 14.54 5.24 15.10
CA THR A 442 13.38 4.81 14.30
C THR A 442 12.16 5.67 14.64
N PRO A 443 11.38 6.15 13.67
CA PRO A 443 10.07 6.73 13.94
C PRO A 443 9.09 5.59 14.23
N ILE A 444 8.81 5.35 15.52
CA ILE A 444 7.66 4.55 15.92
C ILE A 444 6.42 5.40 15.70
N LYS A 445 5.72 5.17 14.58
CA LYS A 445 4.34 5.61 14.40
C LYS A 445 3.49 4.84 15.40
N LYS A 446 3.07 5.51 16.46
CA LYS A 446 1.92 5.09 17.28
C LYS A 446 0.65 5.53 16.55
N PRO A 447 -0.33 4.65 16.27
CA PRO A 447 -1.67 5.12 15.99
C PRO A 447 -2.27 5.65 17.29
N SER A 448 -2.50 6.96 17.32
CA SER A 448 -3.32 7.66 18.30
C SER A 448 -4.79 7.28 18.04
N ALA A 449 -5.23 6.14 18.58
CA ALA A 449 -6.64 5.83 18.73
C ALA A 449 -7.13 6.46 20.05
N SER A 450 -7.42 7.75 20.02
CA SER A 450 -8.20 8.43 21.05
C SER A 450 -9.54 8.85 20.44
N VAL A 451 -10.45 7.88 20.32
CA VAL A 451 -11.88 8.17 20.27
C VAL A 451 -12.53 7.30 21.33
N VAL A 452 -12.39 7.76 22.57
CA VAL A 452 -13.35 7.47 23.64
C VAL A 452 -14.64 8.21 23.25
N CYS A 453 -15.41 7.63 22.34
CA CYS A 453 -16.78 8.07 22.11
C CYS A 453 -17.65 7.33 23.12
N ARG A 454 -18.19 8.12 24.05
CA ARG A 454 -19.10 7.70 25.10
C ARG A 454 -20.22 6.84 24.52
N GLN A 455 -20.33 5.60 25.00
CA GLN A 455 -21.56 4.83 24.99
C GLN A 455 -22.65 5.64 25.71
N ARG A 456 -23.48 6.36 24.95
CA ARG A 456 -24.83 6.68 25.40
C ARG A 456 -25.73 5.57 24.88
N TYR A 457 -26.16 4.75 25.82
CA TYR A 457 -27.39 3.99 25.74
C TYR A 457 -28.51 4.91 25.23
N ILE A 458 -28.99 4.66 24.01
CA ILE A 458 -30.34 5.10 23.60
C ILE A 458 -31.08 3.82 23.22
N SER A 459 -31.84 3.35 24.21
CA SER A 459 -33.19 2.79 24.09
C SER A 459 -33.69 2.68 22.63
N LYS A 460 -33.89 1.45 22.13
CA LYS A 460 -35.20 0.80 22.03
C LYS A 460 -36.32 1.70 21.48
N HIS A 461 -36.96 1.16 20.44
CA HIS A 461 -38.09 1.68 19.66
C HIS A 461 -37.71 2.60 18.50
N ILE A 462 -37.61 2.00 17.30
CA ILE A 462 -38.55 2.20 16.18
C ILE A 462 -38.29 1.07 15.19
N SER A 463 -39.16 0.06 15.20
CA SER A 463 -39.47 -0.74 14.02
C SER A 463 -40.91 -1.20 14.18
N ARG A 464 -41.82 -0.36 13.67
CA ARG A 464 -43.19 -0.71 13.34
C ARG A 464 -43.27 -0.70 11.82
N TYR A 465 -42.90 -1.80 11.19
CA TYR A 465 -43.58 -2.23 9.98
C TYR A 465 -43.89 -3.72 10.10
N PRO A 466 -45.10 -4.15 9.72
CA PRO A 466 -45.54 -5.51 9.88
C PRO A 466 -44.76 -6.38 8.88
N THR A 467 -43.89 -7.23 9.38
CA THR A 467 -43.45 -8.39 8.63
C THR A 467 -44.65 -9.33 8.56
N GLU A 468 -45.24 -9.44 7.38
CA GLU A 468 -46.15 -10.53 7.07
C GLU A 468 -45.39 -11.82 7.35
N LYS A 469 -45.79 -12.48 8.44
CA LYS A 469 -45.43 -13.87 8.70
C LYS A 469 -46.01 -14.67 7.55
N VAL A 470 -45.19 -14.94 6.54
CA VAL A 470 -45.41 -16.07 5.65
C VAL A 470 -45.23 -17.30 6.54
N THR A 471 -46.34 -17.75 7.11
CA THR A 471 -46.50 -19.05 7.72
C THR A 471 -46.28 -20.05 6.59
N ILE A 472 -45.03 -20.44 6.38
CA ILE A 472 -44.71 -21.64 5.62
C ILE A 472 -45.25 -22.77 6.48
N GLU A 473 -46.42 -23.26 6.09
CA GLU A 473 -47.02 -24.45 6.65
C GLU A 473 -46.00 -25.56 6.57
N SER A 474 -45.57 -26.01 7.75
CA SER A 474 -44.87 -27.26 8.01
C SER A 474 -45.77 -28.42 7.57
N GLY A 475 -45.89 -28.63 6.26
CA GLY A 475 -46.51 -29.78 5.65
C GLY A 475 -45.47 -30.88 5.40
N SER A 476 -45.83 -32.11 5.76
CA SER A 476 -45.09 -33.38 5.57
C SER A 476 -43.81 -33.53 6.40
N GLN A 477 -44.00 -33.87 7.68
CA GLN A 477 -43.18 -34.89 8.32
C GLN A 477 -43.41 -36.22 7.60
N ASP A 478 -42.71 -36.44 6.48
CA ASP A 478 -42.44 -37.80 6.04
C ASP A 478 -41.30 -38.32 6.91
N GLU A 479 -41.65 -39.20 7.86
CA GLU A 479 -40.71 -40.11 8.52
C GLU A 479 -40.09 -41.04 7.47
N ILE A 480 -39.11 -40.52 6.73
CA ILE A 480 -38.21 -41.34 5.94
C ILE A 480 -37.26 -41.98 6.94
N ALA A 481 -37.41 -43.30 7.09
CA ALA A 481 -36.52 -44.19 7.83
C ALA A 481 -35.04 -43.78 7.67
N PRO A 482 -34.21 -43.87 8.73
CA PRO A 482 -32.84 -43.38 8.71
C PRO A 482 -32.08 -43.98 7.52
N PRO A 483 -31.67 -43.19 6.52
CA PRO A 483 -30.93 -43.71 5.39
C PRO A 483 -29.62 -44.29 5.91
N ALA A 484 -29.30 -45.49 5.41
CA ALA A 484 -28.07 -46.21 5.65
C ALA A 484 -26.88 -45.24 5.73
N THR A 485 -26.16 -45.29 6.86
CA THR A 485 -24.92 -44.59 7.19
C THR A 485 -24.34 -43.74 6.05
N LEU A 486 -24.82 -42.50 5.93
CA LEU A 486 -24.22 -41.50 5.03
C LEU A 486 -22.72 -41.47 5.30
N THR A 487 -21.96 -41.59 4.22
CA THR A 487 -20.50 -41.59 4.25
C THR A 487 -20.01 -40.29 4.89
N VAL A 488 -18.82 -40.34 5.51
CA VAL A 488 -18.18 -39.16 6.12
C VAL A 488 -18.11 -37.99 5.14
N GLU A 489 -17.89 -38.28 3.87
CA GLU A 489 -17.83 -37.29 2.79
C GLU A 489 -19.18 -36.63 2.54
N GLU A 490 -20.27 -37.40 2.49
CA GLU A 490 -21.63 -36.86 2.31
C GLU A 490 -22.06 -35.96 3.48
N GLN A 491 -21.68 -36.32 4.72
CA GLN A 491 -21.96 -35.48 5.89
C GLN A 491 -21.20 -34.14 5.84
N LEU A 492 -19.94 -34.17 5.41
CA LEU A 492 -19.14 -32.95 5.24
C LEU A 492 -19.65 -32.09 4.09
N GLU A 493 -20.11 -32.72 3.01
CA GLU A 493 -20.66 -32.01 1.86
C GLU A 493 -22.02 -31.37 2.19
N ALA A 494 -22.88 -32.08 2.93
CA ALA A 494 -24.14 -31.51 3.44
C ALA A 494 -23.90 -30.29 4.34
N LEU A 495 -22.89 -30.36 5.23
CA LEU A 495 -22.51 -29.22 6.08
C LEU A 495 -22.03 -28.03 5.24
N ARG A 496 -21.18 -28.26 4.23
CA ARG A 496 -20.72 -27.20 3.31
C ARG A 496 -21.88 -26.57 2.54
N ARG A 497 -22.82 -27.37 2.04
CA ARG A 497 -24.00 -26.87 1.33
C ARG A 497 -24.83 -25.96 2.24
N ARG A 498 -25.05 -26.34 3.50
CA ARG A 498 -25.77 -25.52 4.48
C ARG A 498 -25.05 -24.21 4.79
N GLN A 499 -23.73 -24.26 5.01
CA GLN A 499 -22.89 -23.07 5.25
C GLN A 499 -22.91 -22.12 4.06
N ASN A 500 -22.77 -22.65 2.84
CA ASN A 500 -22.83 -21.86 1.61
C ASN A 500 -24.21 -21.23 1.41
N GLN A 501 -25.30 -21.94 1.71
CA GLN A 501 -26.66 -21.39 1.63
C GLN A 501 -26.86 -20.25 2.63
N GLU A 502 -26.36 -20.40 3.86
CA GLU A 502 -26.44 -19.34 4.87
C GLU A 502 -25.63 -18.11 4.47
N LEU A 503 -24.42 -18.30 3.95
CA LEU A 503 -23.59 -17.22 3.44
C LEU A 503 -24.26 -16.51 2.25
N LEU A 504 -24.83 -17.26 1.31
CA LEU A 504 -25.57 -16.70 0.18
C LEU A 504 -26.75 -15.85 0.65
N ARG A 505 -27.52 -16.33 1.63
CA ARG A 505 -28.62 -15.58 2.21
C ARG A 505 -28.17 -14.24 2.81
N VAL A 506 -27.05 -14.21 3.55
CA VAL A 506 -26.51 -12.96 4.10
C VAL A 506 -26.02 -12.02 3.00
N LEU A 507 -25.44 -12.55 1.92
CA LEU A 507 -25.01 -11.73 0.79
C LEU A 507 -26.21 -11.13 0.03
N GLU A 508 -27.29 -11.88 -0.14
CA GLU A 508 -28.55 -11.38 -0.72
C GLU A 508 -29.18 -10.29 0.15
N GLU A 509 -29.20 -10.48 1.49
CA GLU A 509 -29.65 -9.45 2.44
C GLU A 509 -28.83 -8.15 2.30
N GLU A 510 -27.50 -8.25 2.22
CA GLU A 510 -26.63 -7.09 2.07
C GLU A 510 -26.73 -6.42 0.70
N GLN A 511 -26.94 -7.20 -0.36
CA GLN A 511 -27.17 -6.65 -1.70
C GLN A 511 -28.49 -5.86 -1.73
N ALA A 512 -29.56 -6.41 -1.17
CA ALA A 512 -30.84 -5.72 -1.08
C ALA A 512 -30.73 -4.42 -0.25
N ALA A 513 -29.95 -4.45 0.84
CA ALA A 513 -29.67 -3.26 1.63
C ALA A 513 -28.87 -2.21 0.84
N GLU A 514 -27.88 -2.61 0.05
CA GLU A 514 -27.08 -1.70 -0.78
C GLU A 514 -27.92 -1.04 -1.87
N GLU A 515 -28.83 -1.79 -2.51
CA GLU A 515 -29.78 -1.24 -3.48
C GLU A 515 -30.69 -0.17 -2.83
N GLN A 516 -31.19 -0.42 -1.61
CA GLN A 516 -31.96 0.57 -0.86
C GLN A 516 -31.13 1.83 -0.53
N ARG A 517 -29.88 1.66 -0.09
CA ARG A 517 -28.96 2.78 0.18
C ARG A 517 -28.71 3.60 -1.08
N GLU A 518 -28.55 2.95 -2.24
CA GLU A 518 -28.36 3.65 -3.52
C GLU A 518 -29.60 4.46 -3.90
N VAL A 519 -30.80 3.89 -3.74
CA VAL A 519 -32.06 4.61 -3.98
C VAL A 519 -32.17 5.83 -3.07
N ILE A 520 -31.86 5.69 -1.77
CA ILE A 520 -31.89 6.80 -0.80
C ILE A 520 -30.85 7.87 -1.17
N LEU A 521 -29.63 7.49 -1.55
CA LEU A 521 -28.60 8.44 -2.01
C LEU A 521 -28.98 9.17 -3.29
N ARG A 522 -29.64 8.49 -4.24
CA ARG A 522 -30.15 9.11 -5.48
C ARG A 522 -31.29 10.09 -5.19
N GLN A 523 -32.11 9.84 -4.18
CA GLN A 523 -33.22 10.71 -3.79
C GLN A 523 -32.77 11.95 -2.97
N ALA A 524 -31.62 11.90 -2.30
CA ALA A 524 -31.07 13.02 -1.55
C ALA A 524 -30.63 14.17 -2.48
N ARG A 525 -31.42 15.26 -2.50
CA ARG A 525 -31.16 16.46 -3.31
C ARG A 525 -30.08 17.37 -2.73
N ASP A 526 -29.98 17.43 -1.40
CA ASP A 526 -29.01 18.27 -0.70
C ASP A 526 -27.66 17.54 -0.56
N GLY A 527 -26.58 18.21 -0.96
CA GLY A 527 -25.22 17.67 -0.87
C GLY A 527 -24.77 17.45 0.58
N ALA A 528 -25.25 18.26 1.54
CA ALA A 528 -24.90 18.07 2.95
C ALA A 528 -25.53 16.80 3.53
N GLU A 529 -26.82 16.57 3.24
CA GLU A 529 -27.52 15.36 3.66
C GLU A 529 -26.98 14.11 2.94
N ARG A 530 -26.64 14.21 1.65
CA ARG A 530 -25.98 13.12 0.92
C ARG A 530 -24.66 12.72 1.57
N ASN A 531 -23.81 13.69 1.93
CA ASN A 531 -22.55 13.43 2.64
C ASN A 531 -22.76 12.79 4.04
N ARG A 532 -23.86 13.13 4.72
CA ARG A 532 -24.23 12.52 6.00
C ARG A 532 -24.66 11.07 5.81
N LEU A 533 -25.52 10.79 4.82
CA LEU A 533 -25.98 9.45 4.47
C LEU A 533 -24.82 8.56 4.03
N GLU A 534 -23.88 9.07 3.22
CA GLU A 534 -22.69 8.31 2.81
C GLU A 534 -21.83 7.87 4.00
N LYS A 535 -21.73 8.69 5.06
CA LYS A 535 -21.04 8.31 6.31
C LYS A 535 -21.79 7.22 7.07
N ILE A 536 -23.11 7.32 7.17
CA ILE A 536 -23.96 6.33 7.84
C ILE A 536 -23.85 4.99 7.10
N PHE A 537 -24.03 4.99 5.77
CA PHE A 537 -23.91 3.82 4.92
C PHE A 537 -22.47 3.28 4.87
N GLY A 538 -21.45 4.12 5.08
CA GLY A 538 -20.07 3.67 5.30
C GLY A 538 -19.92 2.80 6.55
N LEU A 539 -20.55 3.20 7.66
CA LEU A 539 -20.54 2.43 8.90
C LEU A 539 -21.36 1.14 8.75
N GLU A 540 -22.53 1.19 8.13
CA GLU A 540 -23.35 0.00 7.88
C GLU A 540 -22.62 -1.02 7.00
N ARG A 541 -21.98 -0.58 5.90
CA ARG A 541 -21.15 -1.46 5.06
C ARG A 541 -19.98 -2.08 5.83
N SER A 542 -19.37 -1.35 6.76
CA SER A 542 -18.33 -1.92 7.61
C SER A 542 -18.87 -2.99 8.57
N GLN A 543 -20.06 -2.79 9.13
CA GLN A 543 -20.71 -3.75 10.03
C GLN A 543 -21.17 -5.00 9.27
N ALA A 544 -21.71 -4.84 8.07
CA ALA A 544 -22.05 -5.92 7.14
C ALA A 544 -20.81 -6.77 6.80
N SER A 545 -19.71 -6.11 6.44
CA SER A 545 -18.44 -6.78 6.14
C SER A 545 -17.93 -7.57 7.36
N GLU A 546 -18.02 -6.99 8.56
CA GLU A 546 -17.66 -7.67 9.79
C GLU A 546 -18.56 -8.88 10.10
N ARG A 547 -19.89 -8.76 9.87
CA ARG A 547 -20.85 -9.86 10.03
C ARG A 547 -20.53 -11.03 9.10
N ILE A 548 -20.22 -10.74 7.82
CA ILE A 548 -19.85 -11.76 6.84
C ILE A 548 -18.55 -12.46 7.25
N MET A 549 -17.53 -11.70 7.67
CA MET A 549 -16.26 -12.28 8.12
C MET A 549 -16.45 -13.20 9.33
N ARG A 550 -17.20 -12.77 10.35
CA ARG A 550 -17.48 -13.59 11.53
C ARG A 550 -18.22 -14.87 11.17
N LEU A 551 -19.21 -14.79 10.28
CA LEU A 551 -19.95 -15.97 9.82
C LEU A 551 -19.02 -16.95 9.10
N THR A 552 -18.11 -16.47 8.25
CA THR A 552 -17.14 -17.34 7.57
C THR A 552 -16.14 -17.97 8.55
N GLU A 553 -15.68 -17.24 9.55
CA GLU A 553 -14.81 -17.77 10.61
C GLU A 553 -15.53 -18.86 11.43
N GLU A 554 -16.80 -18.62 11.80
CA GLU A 554 -17.64 -19.60 12.49
C GLU A 554 -17.85 -20.86 11.63
N HIS A 555 -18.13 -20.71 10.33
CA HIS A 555 -18.26 -21.82 9.40
C HIS A 555 -16.97 -22.65 9.30
N GLU A 556 -15.81 -22.00 9.23
CA GLU A 556 -14.52 -22.71 9.22
C GLU A 556 -14.26 -23.48 10.51
N VAL A 557 -14.53 -22.87 11.67
CA VAL A 557 -14.37 -23.52 12.97
C VAL A 557 -15.30 -24.74 13.08
N MET A 558 -16.58 -24.58 12.76
CA MET A 558 -17.57 -25.67 12.78
C MET A 558 -17.21 -26.78 11.79
N PHE A 559 -16.74 -26.42 10.59
CA PHE A 559 -16.31 -27.39 9.60
C PHE A 559 -15.10 -28.20 10.09
N ASN A 560 -14.08 -27.53 10.65
CA ASN A 560 -12.89 -28.19 11.18
C ASN A 560 -13.21 -29.08 12.39
N GLN A 561 -14.09 -28.63 13.30
CA GLN A 561 -14.58 -29.44 14.42
C GLN A 561 -15.27 -30.71 13.91
N ARG A 562 -16.16 -30.58 12.92
CA ARG A 562 -16.86 -31.74 12.36
C ARG A 562 -15.93 -32.71 11.63
N VAL A 563 -14.93 -32.20 10.90
CA VAL A 563 -13.89 -33.03 10.29
C VAL A 563 -13.06 -33.78 11.35
N ALA A 564 -12.73 -33.11 12.46
CA ALA A 564 -11.98 -33.73 13.56
C ALA A 564 -12.79 -34.83 14.26
N GLU A 565 -14.08 -34.59 14.54
CA GLU A 565 -15.00 -35.59 15.11
C GLU A 565 -15.08 -36.84 14.21
N LEU A 566 -15.33 -36.65 12.91
CA LEU A 566 -15.48 -37.78 11.98
C LEU A 566 -14.18 -38.55 11.76
N LYS A 567 -13.01 -37.88 11.83
CA LYS A 567 -11.70 -38.55 11.78
C LYS A 567 -11.34 -39.26 13.08
N GLY A 568 -11.76 -38.73 14.23
CA GLY A 568 -11.54 -39.34 15.54
C GLY A 568 -12.31 -40.65 15.70
N VAL A 569 -13.57 -40.67 15.27
CA VAL A 569 -14.41 -41.89 15.31
C VAL A 569 -13.83 -43.04 14.48
N ASN A 570 -13.18 -42.74 13.35
CA ASN A 570 -12.50 -43.76 12.53
C ASN A 570 -11.16 -44.26 13.10
N LYS A 571 -10.66 -43.69 14.20
CA LYS A 571 -9.40 -44.12 14.83
C LYS A 571 -9.63 -45.08 16.00
N ASP A 572 -10.83 -45.06 16.58
CA ASP A 572 -11.21 -45.89 17.72
C ASP A 572 -12.04 -47.14 17.33
N MET A 573 -12.34 -47.30 16.03
CA MET A 573 -12.80 -48.55 15.41
C MET A 573 -11.66 -49.17 14.61
#